data_AF-A0A8T3TGW8-F1
#
_entry.id   AF-A0A8T3TGW8-F1
#
_cell.length_a   1.000
_cell.length_b   1.000
_cell.length_c   1.000
_cell.angle_alpha   90.00
_cell.angle_beta   90.00
_cell.angle_gamma   90.00
#
_symmetry.space_group_name_H-M   'P 1'
#
loop_
_entity.id
_entity.type
_entity.pdbx_description
1 polymer ?
#
loop_
_entity_poly.entity_id
_entity_poly.type
_entity_poly.pdbx_seq_one_letter_code
_entity_poly.pdbx_strand_id
1 'polypeptide(L)' 'MRTTLDLDDALMDALLARHPGASKRAAVENALRLYLALDAVERIRSLRGKLDIEDLSAELRRDRT' A
#
# COMPACT_ATOMS: atom_id res chain seq x y z
N MET A 1 -22.87 3.02 4.31
CA MET A 1 -22.89 4.06 5.36
C MET A 1 -22.74 5.42 4.70
N ARG A 2 -23.47 6.46 5.13
CA ARG A 2 -23.28 7.83 4.63
C ARG A 2 -22.55 8.63 5.71
N THR A 3 -21.45 9.26 5.33
CA THR A 3 -20.59 10.03 6.23
C THR A 3 -20.19 11.31 5.53
N THR A 4 -20.16 12.42 6.27
CA THR A 4 -19.61 13.69 5.82
C THR A 4 -18.18 13.80 6.34
N LEU A 5 -17.23 14.09 5.46
CA LEU A 5 -15.82 14.27 5.79
C LEU A 5 -15.41 15.65 5.31
N ASP A 6 -14.65 16.36 6.14
CA ASP A 6 -13.96 17.58 5.73
C ASP A 6 -12.57 17.19 5.23
N LEU A 7 -12.25 17.57 3.99
CA LEU A 7 -11.04 17.16 3.28
C LEU A 7 -10.45 18.39 2.59
N ASP A 8 -9.12 18.45 2.54
CA ASP A 8 -8.42 19.48 1.78
C ASP A 8 -8.83 19.42 0.29
N ASP A 9 -9.22 20.57 -0.26
CA ASP A 9 -9.73 20.68 -1.63
C ASP A 9 -8.65 20.29 -2.67
N ALA A 10 -7.40 20.70 -2.45
CA ALA A 10 -6.31 20.38 -3.36
C ALA A 10 -6.02 18.88 -3.37
N LEU A 11 -6.17 18.20 -2.21
CA LEU A 11 -6.07 16.75 -2.13
C LEU A 11 -7.19 16.05 -2.92
N MET A 12 -8.44 16.51 -2.77
CA MET A 12 -9.58 15.95 -3.51
C MET A 12 -9.42 16.18 -5.02
N ASP A 13 -8.98 17.36 -5.44
CA ASP A 13 -8.75 17.68 -6.85
C ASP A 13 -7.65 16.81 -7.45
N ALA A 14 -6.54 16.63 -6.73
CA ALA A 14 -5.47 15.73 -7.15
C ALA A 14 -5.95 14.27 -7.27
N LEU A 15 -6.81 13.82 -6.35
CA LEU A 15 -7.41 12.49 -6.42
C LEU A 15 -8.32 12.34 -7.65
N LEU A 16 -9.19 13.31 -7.90
CA LEU A 16 -10.09 13.28 -9.06
C LEU A 16 -9.34 13.35 -10.39
N ALA A 17 -8.27 14.14 -10.46
CA ALA A 17 -7.40 14.21 -11.64
C ALA A 17 -6.79 12.84 -11.99
N ARG A 18 -6.50 12.01 -10.98
CA ARG A 18 -6.00 10.63 -11.14
C ARG A 18 -7.10 9.61 -11.45
N HIS A 19 -8.36 9.98 -11.28
CA HIS A 19 -9.55 9.15 -11.51
C HIS A 19 -10.58 9.86 -12.40
N PRO A 20 -10.22 10.16 -13.66
CA PRO A 20 -11.12 10.89 -14.57
C PRO A 20 -12.44 10.13 -14.77
N GLY A 21 -13.56 10.86 -14.68
CA GLY A 21 -14.91 10.30 -14.84
C GLY A 21 -15.47 9.59 -13.61
N ALA A 22 -14.71 9.43 -12.53
CA ALA A 22 -15.23 8.88 -11.29
C ALA A 22 -16.01 9.93 -10.50
N SER A 23 -17.10 9.51 -9.83
CA SER A 23 -17.72 10.34 -8.80
C SER A 23 -16.78 10.53 -7.61
N LYS A 24 -16.93 11.63 -6.86
CA LYS A 24 -16.16 11.88 -5.61
C LYS A 24 -16.17 10.67 -4.66
N ARG A 25 -17.35 10.05 -4.47
CA ARG A 25 -17.49 8.84 -3.64
C ARG A 25 -16.65 7.68 -4.19
N ALA A 26 -16.75 7.40 -5.49
CA ALA A 26 -16.02 6.29 -6.11
C ALA A 26 -14.50 6.50 -6.05
N ALA A 27 -14.02 7.73 -6.27
CA ALA A 27 -12.61 8.07 -6.16
C ALA A 27 -12.08 7.85 -4.73
N VAL A 28 -12.80 8.32 -3.72
CA VAL A 28 -12.44 8.11 -2.30
C VAL A 28 -12.44 6.63 -1.93
N GLU A 29 -13.46 5.86 -2.34
CA GLU A 29 -13.48 4.42 -2.07
C GLU A 29 -12.30 3.68 -2.72
N ASN A 30 -11.94 4.05 -3.96
CA ASN A 30 -10.79 3.46 -4.63
C ASN A 30 -9.47 3.81 -3.94
N ALA A 31 -9.32 5.06 -3.50
CA ALA A 31 -8.16 5.49 -2.72
C ALA A 31 -8.02 4.69 -1.41
N LEU A 32 -9.12 4.49 -0.69
CA LEU A 32 -9.13 3.70 0.56
C LEU A 32 -8.80 2.24 0.31
N ARG A 33 -9.36 1.62 -0.74
CA ARG A 33 -9.01 0.23 -1.12
C ARG A 33 -7.52 0.10 -1.41
N LEU A 34 -6.95 1.06 -2.16
CA LEU A 34 -5.52 1.08 -2.46
C LEU A 34 -4.67 1.26 -1.19
N TYR A 35 -5.05 2.20 -0.32
CA TYR A 35 -4.36 2.42 0.95
C TYR A 35 -4.30 1.13 1.79
N LEU A 36 -5.44 0.45 1.96
CA LEU A 36 -5.51 -0.80 2.70
C LEU A 36 -4.70 -1.92 2.04
N ALA A 37 -4.67 -1.99 0.71
CA ALA A 37 -3.85 -2.96 -0.01
C ALA A 37 -2.34 -2.71 0.17
N LEU A 38 -1.94 -1.44 0.30
CA LEU A 38 -0.54 -1.04 0.50
C LEU A 38 -0.06 -1.19 1.94
N ASP A 39 -0.95 -1.27 2.93
CA ASP A 39 -0.60 -1.47 4.35
C ASP A 39 0.28 -2.71 4.57
N ALA A 40 0.00 -3.80 3.85
CA ALA A 40 0.82 -5.01 3.91
C ALA A 40 2.27 -4.76 3.46
N VAL A 41 2.45 -3.93 2.43
CA VAL A 41 3.78 -3.56 1.91
C VAL A 41 4.51 -2.64 2.89
N GLU A 42 3.81 -1.71 3.51
CA GLU A 42 4.37 -0.82 4.53
C GLU A 42 4.88 -1.61 5.74
N ARG A 43 4.10 -2.59 6.22
CA ARG A 43 4.53 -3.49 7.31
C ARG A 43 5.80 -4.24 6.96
N ILE A 44 5.89 -4.81 5.76
CA ILE A 44 7.11 -5.50 5.29
C ILE A 44 8.29 -4.52 5.24
N ARG A 45 8.09 -3.31 4.70
CA ARG A 45 9.14 -2.28 4.67
C ARG A 45 9.61 -1.87 6.06
N SER A 46 8.72 -1.84 7.05
CA SER A 46 9.06 -1.49 8.44
C SER A 46 9.96 -2.53 9.14
N LEU A 47 10.03 -3.76 8.60
CA LEU A 47 10.89 -4.85 9.06
C LEU A 47 12.28 -4.83 8.39
N ARG A 48 12.49 -3.97 7.38
CA ARG A 48 13.79 -3.81 6.71
C ARG A 48 14.87 -3.44 7.74
N GLY A 49 15.94 -4.21 7.76
CA GLY A 49 17.07 -4.00 8.69
C GLY A 49 16.81 -4.45 10.13
N LYS A 50 15.63 -5.01 10.44
CA LYS A 50 15.30 -5.59 11.75
C LYS A 50 15.38 -7.11 11.77
N LEU A 51 15.33 -7.73 10.59
CA LEU A 51 15.49 -9.16 10.44
C LEU A 51 16.97 -9.45 10.23
N ASP A 52 17.56 -10.14 11.21
CA ASP A 52 18.86 -10.78 11.03
C ASP A 52 18.64 -12.03 10.17
N ILE A 53 19.01 -11.94 8.89
CA ILE A 53 18.85 -13.03 7.93
C ILE A 53 20.21 -13.71 7.82
N GLU A 54 20.32 -14.88 8.44
CA GLU A 54 21.48 -15.74 8.31
C GLU A 54 21.55 -16.32 6.88
N ASP A 55 22.69 -16.13 6.20
CA ASP A 55 22.91 -16.65 4.85
C ASP A 55 23.33 -18.13 4.88
N LEU A 56 22.33 -19.01 4.85
CA LEU A 56 22.51 -20.46 4.77
C LEU A 56 22.57 -20.97 3.31
N SER A 57 22.71 -20.08 2.33
CA SER A 57 22.59 -20.46 0.92
C SER A 57 23.67 -21.44 0.47
N ALA A 58 24.86 -21.39 1.08
CA ALA A 58 25.95 -22.31 0.78
C ALA A 58 25.65 -23.74 1.24
N GLU A 59 25.02 -23.92 2.41
CA GLU A 59 24.63 -25.23 2.93
C GLU A 59 23.48 -25.84 2.13
N LEU A 60 22.45 -25.05 1.83
CA LEU A 60 21.29 -25.50 1.06
C LEU A 60 21.63 -25.91 -0.39
N ARG A 61 22.72 -25.38 -0.97
CA ARG A 61 23.18 -25.80 -2.31
C ARG A 61 23.96 -27.12 -2.27
N ARG A 62 24.57 -27.49 -1.15
CA ARG A 62 25.36 -28.72 -1.00
C ARG A 62 24.48 -29.96 -0.85
N ASP A 63 23.33 -29.84 -0.19
CA ASP A 63 22.37 -30.95 -0.02
C ASP A 63 21.60 -31.35 -1.30
N ARG A 64 21.88 -30.70 -2.43
CA ARG A 64 21.20 -30.90 -3.71
C ARG A 64 22.01 -31.67 -4.75
N THR A 65 23.20 -32.14 -4.40
CA THR A 65 24.09 -33.01 -5.21
C THR A 65 24.27 -34.36 -4.55
#